data_AF-A0A7C1U3W7-F1
#
_entry.id   AF-A0A7C1U3W7-F1
#
_cell.length_a   1.000
_cell.length_b   1.000
_cell.length_c   1.000
_cell.angle_alpha   90.00
_cell.angle_beta   90.00
_cell.angle_gamma   90.00
#
_symmetry.space_group_name_H-M   'P 1'
#
loop_
_entity.id
_entity.type
_entity.pdbx_description
1 polymer ?
#
loop_
_entity_poly.entity_id
_entity_poly.type
_entity_poly.pdbx_seq_one_letter_code
_entity_poly.pdbx_strand_id
1 'polypeptide(L)'
;MNGRISDSRGEGFLHRLHRRKQAAREGLDLPDEPPVEETHDTEPEQVQPVLTDKDMPPVDELKADSDFSPFLSPGVSESLQREALRRLWQVADLEFVDDLDIYASDYTEFEPLGALVTREMRHRMELETARQAQQLLAEEPQTKDLPDKSDDERLAAADRRETPSLAEAEDATDETTDINPESRT
;
A
#
# COMPACT_ATOMS: atom_id res chain seq x y z
N MET A 1 -25.09 2.05 -60.56
CA MET A 1 -24.87 1.16 -59.40
C MET A 1 -24.91 2.01 -58.14
N ASN A 2 -25.93 1.87 -57.30
CA ASN A 2 -26.07 2.65 -56.07
C ASN A 2 -25.30 1.95 -54.93
N GLY A 3 -24.22 2.57 -54.45
CA GLY A 3 -23.53 2.14 -53.25
C GLY A 3 -24.39 2.43 -52.01
N ARG A 4 -24.75 1.38 -51.26
CA ARG A 4 -25.43 1.52 -49.97
C ARG A 4 -24.45 2.12 -48.96
N ILE A 5 -24.70 3.35 -48.54
CA ILE A 5 -24.14 3.90 -47.30
C ILE A 5 -24.81 3.12 -46.17
N SER A 6 -24.06 2.30 -45.43
CA SER A 6 -24.58 1.60 -44.26
C SER A 6 -24.69 2.60 -43.11
N ASP A 7 -25.89 2.73 -42.55
CA ASP A 7 -26.20 3.64 -41.45
C ASP A 7 -25.60 3.08 -40.14
N SER A 8 -24.46 3.63 -39.71
CA SER A 8 -23.71 3.21 -38.49
C SER A 8 -24.22 3.85 -37.19
N ARG A 9 -25.41 4.45 -37.23
CA ARG A 9 -26.01 5.24 -36.12
C ARG A 9 -26.58 4.41 -34.97
N GLY A 10 -26.60 3.07 -35.07
CA GLY A 10 -27.09 2.16 -34.02
C GLY A 10 -26.03 1.34 -33.27
N GLU A 11 -24.74 1.43 -33.66
CA GLU A 11 -23.68 0.62 -33.05
C GLU A 11 -23.00 1.36 -31.89
N GLY A 12 -22.88 0.68 -30.74
CA GLY A 12 -22.21 1.23 -29.56
C GLY A 12 -20.73 1.56 -29.80
N PHE A 13 -20.20 2.56 -29.08
CA PHE A 13 -18.84 3.07 -29.24
C PHE A 13 -17.77 1.97 -29.22
N LEU A 14 -17.85 1.04 -28.26
CA LEU A 14 -16.86 -0.04 -28.13
C LEU A 14 -16.88 -1.01 -29.31
N HIS A 15 -18.04 -1.29 -29.91
CA HIS A 15 -18.13 -2.14 -31.09
C HIS A 15 -17.48 -1.48 -32.31
N ARG A 16 -17.69 -0.17 -32.48
CA ARG A 16 -17.07 0.61 -33.55
C ARG A 16 -15.55 0.67 -33.39
N LEU A 17 -15.06 0.92 -32.17
CA LEU A 17 -13.64 0.96 -31.87
C LEU A 17 -12.98 -0.42 -32.03
N HIS A 18 -13.66 -1.49 -31.58
CA HIS A 18 -13.18 -2.86 -31.75
C HIS A 18 -13.06 -3.24 -33.22
N ARG A 19 -14.07 -2.93 -34.04
CA ARG A 19 -14.01 -3.14 -35.51
C ARG A 19 -12.89 -2.33 -36.15
N ARG A 20 -12.73 -1.05 -35.79
CA ARG A 20 -11.64 -0.19 -36.29
C ARG A 20 -10.27 -0.74 -35.93
N LYS A 21 -10.11 -1.24 -34.69
CA LYS A 21 -8.88 -1.87 -34.20
C LYS A 21 -8.58 -3.21 -34.89
N GLN A 22 -9.59 -4.00 -35.22
CA GLN A 22 -9.42 -5.24 -35.99
C GLN A 22 -9.06 -4.93 -37.46
N ALA A 23 -9.77 -4.01 -38.11
CA ALA A 23 -9.47 -3.60 -39.48
C ALA A 23 -8.03 -3.05 -39.63
N ALA A 24 -7.57 -2.26 -38.66
CA ALA A 24 -6.18 -1.77 -38.62
C ALA A 24 -5.14 -2.88 -38.44
N ARG A 25 -5.47 -3.95 -37.71
CA ARG A 25 -4.58 -5.13 -37.55
C ARG A 25 -4.54 -5.99 -38.81
N GLU A 26 -5.64 -6.06 -39.54
CA GLU A 26 -5.78 -6.87 -40.76
C GLU A 26 -5.32 -6.11 -42.02
N GLY A 27 -4.91 -4.84 -41.88
CA GLY A 27 -4.37 -4.03 -42.97
C GLY A 27 -5.40 -3.65 -44.04
N LEU A 28 -6.69 -3.67 -43.71
CA LEU A 28 -7.74 -3.18 -44.61
C LEU A 28 -7.79 -1.64 -44.56
N ASP A 29 -7.85 -1.01 -45.73
CA ASP A 29 -8.11 0.43 -45.84
C ASP A 29 -9.48 0.74 -45.22
N LEU A 30 -9.46 1.55 -44.16
CA LEU A 30 -10.66 2.04 -43.53
C LEU A 30 -11.28 3.14 -44.40
N PRO A 31 -12.62 3.19 -44.55
CA PRO A 31 -13.26 4.33 -45.18
C PRO A 31 -12.96 5.61 -44.38
N ASP A 32 -12.65 6.69 -45.09
CA ASP A 32 -12.45 8.02 -44.51
C ASP A 32 -13.65 8.39 -43.63
N GLU A 33 -13.31 8.89 -42.44
CA GLU A 33 -14.25 9.32 -41.42
C GLU A 33 -15.18 10.40 -42.03
N PRO A 34 -16.52 10.33 -41.83
CA PRO A 34 -17.34 11.50 -42.12
C PRO A 34 -16.80 12.67 -41.29
N PRO A 35 -16.85 13.93 -41.78
CA PRO A 35 -16.34 15.07 -41.04
C PRO A 35 -16.91 15.03 -39.63
N VAL A 36 -16.02 14.93 -38.64
CA VAL A 36 -16.37 15.17 -37.27
C VAL A 36 -16.71 16.66 -37.25
N GLU A 37 -18.00 16.99 -37.34
CA GLU A 37 -18.43 18.30 -36.89
C GLU A 37 -18.03 18.36 -35.43
N GLU A 38 -16.97 19.11 -35.16
CA GLU A 38 -16.58 19.52 -33.83
C GLU A 38 -17.78 20.29 -33.27
N THR A 39 -18.71 19.58 -32.65
CA THR A 39 -19.61 20.17 -31.67
C THR A 39 -18.75 20.49 -30.46
N HIS A 40 -17.90 21.51 -30.60
CA HIS A 40 -17.59 22.38 -29.49
C HIS A 40 -18.94 22.85 -29.03
N ASP A 41 -19.39 22.32 -27.91
CA ASP A 41 -20.48 22.89 -27.14
C ASP A 41 -20.01 24.31 -26.82
N THR A 42 -20.34 25.23 -27.73
CA THR A 42 -20.11 26.66 -27.54
C THR A 42 -21.21 27.09 -26.60
N GLU A 43 -21.04 26.69 -25.34
CA GLU A 43 -21.68 27.38 -24.25
C GLU A 43 -21.35 28.87 -24.43
N PRO A 44 -22.34 29.77 -24.39
CA PRO A 44 -22.10 31.17 -24.71
C PRO A 44 -21.00 31.66 -23.78
N GLU A 45 -19.85 31.99 -24.39
CA GLU A 45 -18.72 32.63 -23.76
C GLU A 45 -19.25 33.92 -23.13
N GLN A 46 -19.64 33.83 -21.86
CA GLN A 46 -19.96 35.00 -21.07
C GLN A 46 -18.68 35.82 -21.11
N VAL A 47 -18.76 36.97 -21.79
CA VAL A 47 -17.67 37.93 -21.92
C VAL A 47 -17.41 38.46 -20.51
N GLN A 48 -16.65 37.70 -19.73
CA GLN A 48 -16.23 38.10 -18.41
C GLN A 48 -15.34 39.33 -18.59
N PRO A 49 -15.51 40.37 -17.75
CA PRO A 49 -14.68 41.56 -17.84
C PRO A 49 -13.22 41.14 -17.76
N VAL A 50 -12.39 41.66 -18.67
CA VAL A 50 -10.95 41.40 -18.68
C VAL A 50 -10.38 41.99 -17.39
N LEU A 51 -10.12 41.13 -16.42
CA LEU A 51 -9.52 41.51 -15.14
C LEU A 51 -8.10 42.01 -15.40
N THR A 52 -7.78 43.15 -14.79
CA THR A 52 -6.47 43.79 -14.93
C THR A 52 -5.68 43.69 -13.62
N ASP A 53 -4.40 44.06 -13.65
CA ASP A 53 -3.53 44.07 -12.47
C ASP A 53 -4.11 44.83 -11.26
N LYS A 54 -4.99 45.81 -11.50
CA LYS A 54 -5.58 46.64 -10.43
C LYS A 54 -6.70 45.95 -9.66
N ASP A 55 -7.30 44.93 -10.26
CA ASP A 55 -8.44 44.22 -9.70
C ASP A 55 -7.98 43.00 -8.86
N MET A 56 -6.68 42.70 -8.88
CA MET A 56 -6.11 41.55 -8.22
C MET A 56 -5.79 41.84 -6.74
N PRO A 57 -6.14 40.91 -5.82
CA PRO A 57 -5.70 41.02 -4.43
C PRO A 57 -4.17 40.86 -4.32
N PRO A 58 -3.56 41.37 -3.24
CA PRO A 58 -2.13 41.20 -3.02
C PRO A 58 -1.77 39.71 -2.88
N VAL A 59 -0.70 39.30 -3.57
CA VAL A 59 -0.27 37.89 -3.66
C VAL A 59 0.04 37.28 -2.28
N ASP A 60 0.52 38.10 -1.34
CA ASP A 60 0.89 37.65 0.01
C ASP A 60 -0.31 37.23 0.88
N GLU A 61 -1.52 37.69 0.56
CA GLU A 61 -2.74 37.34 1.31
C GLU A 61 -3.39 36.04 0.81
N LEU A 62 -2.94 35.52 -0.33
CA LEU A 62 -3.48 34.29 -0.92
C LEU A 62 -3.11 33.05 -0.08
N LYS A 63 -4.09 32.17 0.09
CA LYS A 63 -3.99 30.88 0.79
C LYS A 63 -4.34 29.72 -0.16
N ALA A 64 -4.19 28.47 0.29
CA ALA A 64 -4.56 27.28 -0.49
C ALA A 64 -6.00 27.34 -1.00
N ASP A 65 -6.93 27.80 -0.14
CA ASP A 65 -8.36 27.88 -0.46
C ASP A 65 -8.74 29.11 -1.29
N SER A 66 -7.76 29.96 -1.66
CA SER A 66 -8.02 31.16 -2.46
C SER A 66 -8.18 30.82 -3.92
N ASP A 67 -8.98 31.60 -4.64
CA ASP A 67 -9.13 31.45 -6.08
C ASP A 67 -7.97 32.12 -6.82
N PHE A 68 -7.22 31.33 -7.59
CA PHE A 68 -6.10 31.79 -8.42
C PHE A 68 -6.49 31.97 -9.90
N SER A 69 -7.69 31.54 -10.31
CA SER A 69 -8.18 31.68 -11.68
C SER A 69 -8.14 33.13 -12.21
N PRO A 70 -8.52 34.16 -11.41
CA PRO A 70 -8.46 35.56 -11.84
C PRO A 70 -7.08 36.02 -12.33
N PHE A 71 -6.00 35.51 -11.72
CA PHE A 71 -4.62 35.88 -12.05
C PHE A 71 -4.14 35.33 -13.38
N LEU A 72 -4.86 34.37 -13.97
CA LEU A 72 -4.53 33.76 -15.26
C LEU A 72 -5.23 34.47 -16.44
N SER A 73 -5.99 35.53 -16.16
CA SER A 73 -6.67 36.34 -17.19
C SER A 73 -5.66 37.05 -18.10
N PRO A 74 -5.94 37.21 -19.40
CA PRO A 74 -5.02 37.84 -20.35
C PRO A 74 -4.72 39.32 -20.07
N GLY A 75 -5.49 39.98 -19.20
CA GLY A 75 -5.28 41.36 -18.78
C GLY A 75 -4.32 41.53 -17.60
N VAL A 76 -3.84 40.43 -17.00
CA VAL A 76 -2.90 40.44 -15.89
C VAL A 76 -1.47 40.35 -16.42
N SER A 77 -0.57 41.15 -15.85
CA SER A 77 0.85 41.15 -16.17
C SER A 77 1.48 39.79 -15.86
N GLU A 78 2.38 39.34 -16.75
CA GLU A 78 3.09 38.08 -16.56
C GLU A 78 3.88 38.02 -15.23
N SER A 79 4.37 39.16 -14.75
CA SER A 79 5.05 39.24 -13.45
C SER A 79 4.13 38.87 -12.30
N LEU A 80 2.91 39.43 -12.28
CA LEU A 80 1.94 39.16 -11.22
C LEU A 80 1.42 37.72 -11.30
N GLN A 81 1.21 37.21 -12.52
CA GLN A 81 0.84 35.82 -12.76
C GLN A 81 1.90 34.85 -12.23
N ARG A 82 3.19 35.10 -12.48
CA ARG A 82 4.29 34.27 -11.96
C ARG A 82 4.39 34.30 -10.44
N GLU A 83 4.12 35.44 -9.83
CA GLU A 83 4.11 35.57 -8.36
C GLU A 83 2.93 34.82 -7.74
N ALA A 84 1.73 34.96 -8.31
CA ALA A 84 0.54 34.23 -7.88
C ALA A 84 0.74 32.71 -8.00
N LEU A 85 1.29 32.23 -9.11
CA LEU A 85 1.64 30.83 -9.28
C LEU A 85 2.70 30.38 -8.28
N ARG A 86 3.77 31.15 -8.07
CA ARG A 86 4.80 30.82 -7.07
C ARG A 86 4.17 30.67 -5.68
N ARG A 87 3.22 31.55 -5.33
CA ARG A 87 2.48 31.47 -4.08
C ARG A 87 1.62 30.21 -4.03
N LEU A 88 0.89 29.88 -5.10
CA LEU A 88 0.09 28.65 -5.19
C LEU A 88 0.93 27.41 -4.88
N TRP A 89 2.09 27.26 -5.53
CA TRP A 89 2.99 26.11 -5.28
C TRP A 89 3.58 26.06 -3.86
N GLN A 90 3.58 27.18 -3.12
CA GLN A 90 4.04 27.22 -1.73
C GLN A 90 2.96 26.88 -0.70
N VAL A 91 1.68 27.12 -1.04
CA VAL A 91 0.58 26.91 -0.09
C VAL A 91 -0.25 25.69 -0.44
N ALA A 92 -0.23 25.26 -1.70
CA ALA A 92 -1.02 24.12 -2.13
C ALA A 92 -0.51 22.84 -1.46
N ASP A 93 -1.43 22.13 -0.81
CA ASP A 93 -1.21 20.79 -0.28
C ASP A 93 -1.23 19.79 -1.44
N LEU A 94 -0.14 19.77 -2.22
CA LEU A 94 0.05 18.89 -3.38
C LEU A 94 0.58 17.50 -2.99
N GLU A 95 0.48 17.17 -1.70
CA GLU A 95 0.94 15.93 -1.10
C GLU A 95 -0.14 14.86 -1.25
N PHE A 96 -0.48 14.52 -2.50
CA PHE A 96 -1.31 13.36 -2.78
C PHE A 96 -0.45 12.30 -3.47
N VAL A 97 -0.24 11.20 -2.76
CA VAL A 97 0.45 10.04 -3.30
C VAL A 97 -0.62 9.07 -3.81
N ASP A 98 -0.47 8.62 -5.06
CA ASP A 98 -1.39 7.65 -5.66
C ASP A 98 -1.24 6.29 -4.96
N ASP A 99 -2.37 5.70 -4.55
CA ASP A 99 -2.41 4.36 -3.95
C ASP A 99 -1.88 3.27 -4.90
N LEU A 100 -1.85 3.54 -6.21
CA LEU A 100 -1.29 2.64 -7.21
C LEU A 100 0.23 2.78 -7.36
N ASP A 101 0.84 3.79 -6.75
CA ASP A 101 2.30 3.94 -6.75
C ASP A 101 2.93 2.94 -5.78
N ILE A 102 3.39 1.82 -6.32
CA ILE A 102 4.11 0.80 -5.54
C ILE A 102 5.37 1.36 -4.86
N TYR A 103 5.92 2.49 -5.29
CA TYR A 103 7.10 3.09 -4.65
C TYR A 103 6.76 4.08 -3.53
N ALA A 104 5.47 4.38 -3.32
CA ALA A 104 5.00 5.24 -2.25
C ALA A 104 5.13 4.63 -0.85
N SER A 105 5.20 3.30 -0.77
CA SER A 105 5.20 2.57 0.49
C SER A 105 6.55 2.65 1.22
N ASP A 106 6.51 2.70 2.55
CA ASP A 106 7.72 2.57 3.38
C ASP A 106 8.15 1.11 3.48
N TYR A 107 9.22 0.76 2.76
CA TYR A 107 9.81 -0.59 2.75
C TYR A 107 10.80 -0.85 3.89
N THR A 108 10.94 0.08 4.83
CA THR A 108 11.75 -0.12 6.04
C THR A 108 10.96 -0.73 7.18
N GLU A 109 9.63 -0.69 7.11
CA GLU A 109 8.74 -1.34 8.06
C GLU A 109 8.48 -2.79 7.63
N PHE A 110 8.93 -3.73 8.45
CA PHE A 110 8.71 -5.16 8.24
C PHE A 110 7.69 -5.69 9.25
N GLU A 111 6.76 -6.51 8.78
CA GLU A 111 5.87 -7.25 9.68
C GLU A 111 6.70 -8.20 10.57
N PRO A 112 6.52 -8.17 11.90
CA PRO A 112 7.27 -9.04 12.78
C PRO A 112 6.92 -10.50 12.51
N LEU A 113 7.93 -11.38 12.50
CA LEU A 113 7.79 -12.82 12.26
C LEU A 113 6.91 -13.57 13.31
N GLY A 114 6.41 -12.89 14.33
CA GLY A 114 5.63 -13.47 15.41
C GLY A 114 6.41 -14.54 16.18
N ALA A 115 5.76 -15.68 16.46
CA ALA A 115 6.38 -16.82 17.14
C ALA A 115 7.23 -17.72 16.22
N LEU A 116 7.40 -17.34 14.94
CA LEU A 116 8.13 -18.14 13.98
C LEU A 116 9.64 -18.02 14.22
N VAL A 117 10.22 -19.05 14.85
CA VAL A 117 11.67 -19.20 14.93
C VAL A 117 12.17 -19.79 13.60
N THR A 118 12.83 -18.96 12.80
CA THR A 118 13.47 -19.42 11.55
C THR A 118 14.55 -20.46 11.85
N ARG A 119 14.84 -21.32 10.86
CA ARG A 119 15.90 -22.34 10.98
C ARG A 119 17.24 -21.74 11.44
N GLU A 120 17.57 -20.56 10.91
CA GLU A 120 18.81 -19.86 11.23
C GLU A 120 18.83 -19.35 12.66
N MET A 121 17.73 -18.76 13.14
CA MET A 121 17.62 -18.32 14.54
C MET A 121 17.77 -19.50 15.51
N ARG A 122 17.13 -20.64 15.21
CA ARG A 122 17.29 -21.86 16.02
C ARG A 122 18.73 -22.32 16.08
N HIS A 123 19.40 -22.39 14.93
CA HIS A 123 20.80 -22.78 14.87
C HIS A 123 21.70 -21.86 15.70
N ARG A 124 21.48 -20.54 15.62
CA ARG A 124 22.23 -19.56 16.42
C ARG A 124 21.98 -19.72 17.92
N MET A 125 20.73 -19.95 18.33
CA MET A 125 20.42 -20.25 19.73
C MET A 125 21.09 -21.54 20.23
N GLU A 126 21.11 -22.59 19.42
CA GLU A 126 21.82 -23.85 19.74
C GLU A 126 23.33 -23.62 19.91
N LEU A 127 23.94 -22.80 19.06
CA LEU A 127 25.35 -22.44 19.18
C LEU A 127 25.64 -21.60 20.43
N GLU A 128 24.78 -20.62 20.74
CA GLU A 128 24.91 -19.77 21.92
C GLU A 128 24.75 -20.58 23.21
N THR A 129 23.73 -21.44 23.27
CA THR A 129 23.49 -22.34 24.41
C THR A 129 24.65 -23.32 24.61
N ALA A 130 25.20 -23.89 23.52
CA ALA A 130 26.40 -24.74 23.59
C ALA A 130 27.63 -23.98 24.10
N ARG A 131 27.83 -22.74 23.66
CA ARG A 131 28.93 -21.87 24.12
C ARG A 131 28.79 -21.55 25.61
N GLN A 132 27.60 -21.20 26.06
CA GLN A 132 27.31 -20.92 27.47
C GLN A 132 27.55 -22.17 28.33
N ALA A 133 27.11 -23.35 27.88
CA ALA A 133 27.35 -24.60 28.58
C ALA A 133 28.86 -24.88 28.73
N GLN A 134 29.65 -24.69 27.67
CA GLN A 134 31.11 -24.84 27.74
C GLN A 134 31.77 -23.87 28.73
N GLN A 135 31.27 -22.64 28.83
CA GLN A 135 31.78 -21.65 29.79
C GLN A 135 31.50 -22.07 31.23
N LEU A 136 30.30 -22.57 31.53
CA LEU A 136 29.93 -23.05 32.87
C LEU A 136 30.78 -24.25 33.30
N LEU A 137 31.02 -25.23 32.40
CA LEU A 137 31.90 -26.36 32.71
C LEU A 137 33.36 -25.94 32.93
N ALA A 138 33.82 -24.87 32.27
CA ALA A 138 35.17 -24.34 32.46
C ALA A 138 35.30 -23.50 33.75
N GLU A 139 34.21 -22.93 34.24
CA GLU A 139 34.17 -22.12 35.46
C GLU A 139 33.92 -22.93 36.74
N GLU A 140 33.50 -24.21 36.69
CA GLU A 140 33.44 -25.07 37.88
C GLU A 140 34.85 -25.27 38.49
N PRO A 141 35.16 -24.68 39.66
CA PRO A 141 36.44 -24.91 40.30
C PRO A 141 36.42 -26.25 41.04
N GLN A 142 37.54 -26.97 40.93
CA GLN A 142 37.86 -28.18 41.66
C GLN A 142 37.57 -28.05 43.18
N THR A 143 36.40 -28.49 43.65
CA THR A 143 36.19 -28.84 45.06
C THR A 143 36.21 -30.36 45.21
N LYS A 144 37.42 -30.94 45.19
CA LYS A 144 37.68 -32.27 45.72
C LYS A 144 38.47 -32.11 47.01
N ASP A 145 37.75 -32.01 48.12
CA ASP A 145 38.20 -32.45 49.43
C ASP A 145 36.97 -32.98 50.19
N LEU A 146 36.79 -34.30 50.14
CA LEU A 146 35.97 -35.03 51.11
C LEU A 146 36.91 -35.69 52.13
N PRO A 147 36.51 -35.76 53.40
CA PRO A 147 36.82 -36.92 54.21
C PRO A 147 35.53 -37.74 54.44
N ASP A 148 35.58 -38.94 53.87
CA ASP A 148 35.06 -40.21 54.37
C ASP A 148 34.59 -40.22 55.84
N LYS A 149 33.32 -40.64 56.07
CA LYS A 149 32.97 -41.69 57.05
C LYS A 149 31.49 -42.10 57.07
N SER A 150 31.36 -43.43 57.07
CA SER A 150 30.37 -44.29 57.73
C SER A 150 28.93 -44.32 57.25
N ASP A 151 28.62 -45.42 56.57
CA ASP A 151 27.34 -46.13 56.59
C ASP A 151 26.88 -46.39 58.03
N ASP A 152 25.60 -46.15 58.34
CA ASP A 152 24.78 -47.17 59.00
C ASP A 152 23.26 -46.90 58.89
N GLU A 153 22.54 -48.02 58.87
CA GLU A 153 21.12 -48.27 58.64
C GLU A 153 20.11 -47.34 59.32
N ARG A 154 19.02 -47.00 58.60
CA ARG A 154 17.64 -47.03 59.13
C ARG A 154 16.60 -47.39 58.05
N LEU A 155 16.07 -48.60 58.17
CA LEU A 155 14.89 -49.09 57.46
C LEU A 155 13.58 -48.52 58.05
N ALA A 156 12.62 -48.37 57.14
CA ALA A 156 11.15 -48.40 57.29
C ALA A 156 10.42 -47.18 57.86
N ALA A 157 9.57 -46.55 57.03
CA ALA A 157 8.14 -46.89 56.96
C ALA A 157 7.36 -46.00 55.98
N ALA A 158 6.36 -46.63 55.31
CA ALA A 158 5.12 -46.04 54.79
C ALA A 158 5.26 -45.05 53.61
N ASP A 159 4.38 -44.99 52.62
CA ASP A 159 3.14 -45.67 52.25
C ASP A 159 2.73 -45.04 50.90
N ARG A 160 1.81 -45.68 50.19
CA ARG A 160 0.99 -45.13 49.11
C ARG A 160 1.59 -45.08 47.69
N ARG A 161 1.36 -46.21 47.00
CA ARG A 161 1.08 -46.25 45.57
C ARG A 161 -0.23 -45.50 45.29
N GLU A 162 -0.18 -44.44 44.50
CA GLU A 162 -1.32 -44.01 43.68
C GLU A 162 -0.80 -43.55 42.31
N THR A 163 -1.08 -44.37 41.30
CA THR A 163 -1.10 -43.97 39.89
C THR A 163 -2.42 -43.26 39.60
N PRO A 164 -2.43 -42.24 38.74
CA PRO A 164 -3.44 -42.16 37.68
C PRO A 164 -2.70 -42.08 36.34
N SER A 165 -2.84 -43.08 35.47
CA SER A 165 -3.99 -43.31 34.58
C SER A 165 -4.16 -42.20 33.55
N LEU A 166 -3.88 -42.61 32.31
CA LEU A 166 -4.01 -41.98 31.01
C LEU A 166 -5.49 -41.69 30.64
N ALA A 167 -5.68 -40.87 29.60
CA ALA A 167 -6.92 -40.52 28.86
C ALA A 167 -7.59 -39.20 29.34
N GLU A 168 -8.00 -38.23 28.54
CA GLU A 168 -8.24 -38.06 27.10
C GLU A 168 -7.90 -36.61 26.70
N ALA A 169 -7.41 -36.37 25.48
CA ALA A 169 -7.62 -35.10 24.80
C ALA A 169 -7.87 -35.41 23.32
N GLU A 170 -9.07 -35.04 22.93
CA GLU A 170 -9.78 -35.53 21.77
C GLU A 170 -9.37 -34.76 20.51
N ASP A 171 -9.40 -35.50 19.41
CA ASP A 171 -9.43 -35.00 18.05
C ASP A 171 -10.68 -34.12 17.84
N ALA A 172 -10.49 -32.88 17.42
CA ALA A 172 -11.57 -32.03 16.92
C ALA A 172 -11.04 -31.17 15.76
N THR A 173 -11.48 -31.55 14.58
CA THR A 173 -11.28 -30.93 13.28
C THR A 173 -12.04 -29.61 13.11
N ASP A 174 -11.44 -28.75 12.27
CA ASP A 174 -12.08 -27.88 11.26
C ASP A 174 -12.98 -26.72 11.72
N GLU A 175 -12.52 -25.49 11.53
CA GLU A 175 -13.39 -24.46 10.95
C GLU A 175 -12.57 -23.35 10.26
N THR A 176 -12.76 -23.25 8.95
CA THR A 176 -12.34 -22.14 8.12
C THR A 176 -13.29 -20.97 8.37
N THR A 177 -12.77 -19.79 8.72
CA THR A 177 -13.56 -18.55 8.70
C THR A 177 -12.78 -17.44 8.02
N ASP A 178 -13.22 -17.21 6.79
CA ASP A 178 -13.05 -16.02 5.97
C ASP A 178 -13.49 -14.77 6.75
N ILE A 179 -12.59 -13.79 6.91
CA ILE A 179 -12.93 -12.47 7.48
C ILE A 179 -12.42 -11.39 6.52
N ASN A 180 -13.36 -10.94 5.70
CA ASN A 180 -13.35 -9.64 5.02
C ASN A 180 -13.52 -8.49 6.05
N PRO A 181 -12.76 -7.39 5.94
CA PRO A 181 -13.13 -6.14 6.60
C PRO A 181 -13.35 -4.99 5.61
N GLU A 182 -14.58 -4.85 5.09
CA GLU A 182 -15.12 -3.54 4.73
C GLU A 182 -15.78 -2.89 5.96
N SER A 183 -15.69 -1.57 6.01
CA SER A 183 -16.40 -0.62 6.89
C SER A 183 -15.80 -0.32 8.28
N ARG A 184 -15.11 0.83 8.36
CA ARG A 184 -15.11 1.66 9.57
C ARG A 184 -15.31 3.13 9.18
N THR A 185 -16.50 3.62 9.53
CA THR A 185 -16.89 5.02 9.74
C THR A 185 -15.91 5.82 10.56
#